data_AF-A0A7X0DQS7-F1
#
_entry.id   AF-A0A7X0DQS7-F1
#
_cell.length_a   1.000
_cell.length_b   1.000
_cell.length_c   1.000
_cell.angle_alpha   90.00
_cell.angle_beta   90.00
_cell.angle_gamma   90.00
#
_symmetry.space_group_name_H-M   'P 1'
#
loop_
_entity.id
_entity.type
_entity.pdbx_description
1 polymer ?
#
loop_
_entity_poly.entity_id
_entity_poly.type
_entity_poly.pdbx_seq_one_letter_code
_entity_poly.pdbx_strand_id
1 'polypeptide(L)'
;MIKVEEEKITKEKEVIKKTLRDILYENPDDSIVFKIAKNIYKEEFKVSNKEITKFDLDRILEESIIFILRIFFIAYIEDNDIFKKILEENKLYRSSISFRYFFYDENTKKKLGYRKIITIFNLLDKGSDVIKFPIFNGGLFAQDKAKYLNNESLLSISEIEEILVKILFFEEKNIKDEKFVEYSKLDPKSFGELYETLLEYDLRIADTTVYCIVEDGVYLICTEEELKNKKVNKVATYYKGNIYLTSRSLDRKKSGAYYTPDDLTDFMVTSSIEEQLKTKPPLDIKKLLIILVDRGIF
;
A
#
# COMPACT_ATOMS: atom_id res chain seq x y z
N MET A 1 31.09 15.97 10.03
CA MET A 1 29.65 16.11 10.33
C MET A 1 28.81 15.69 9.15
N ILE A 2 28.92 16.33 7.97
CA ILE A 2 28.11 16.02 6.77
C ILE A 2 28.08 14.52 6.40
N LYS A 3 29.26 13.88 6.32
CA LYS A 3 29.36 12.45 5.97
C LYS A 3 28.67 11.49 6.97
N VAL A 4 28.66 11.84 8.25
CA VAL A 4 28.01 11.03 9.31
C VAL A 4 26.49 11.15 9.23
N GLU A 5 26.00 12.32 8.83
CA GLU A 5 24.58 12.61 8.67
C GLU A 5 24.01 11.94 7.40
N GLU A 6 24.75 11.96 6.30
CA GLU A 6 24.43 11.21 5.07
C GLU A 6 24.40 9.68 5.29
N GLU A 7 25.38 9.14 6.03
CA GLU A 7 25.40 7.72 6.41
C GLU A 7 24.20 7.33 7.29
N LYS A 8 23.79 8.22 8.21
CA LYS A 8 22.62 7.99 9.06
C LYS A 8 21.32 7.96 8.25
N ILE A 9 21.13 8.93 7.35
CA ILE A 9 19.94 9.00 6.47
C ILE A 9 19.86 7.75 5.59
N THR A 10 21.00 7.33 5.00
CA THR A 10 21.06 6.13 4.17
C THR A 10 20.65 4.88 4.95
N LYS A 11 21.14 4.75 6.19
CA LYS A 11 20.78 3.61 7.05
C LYS A 11 19.30 3.61 7.42
N GLU A 12 18.73 4.75 7.77
CA GLU A 12 17.31 4.88 8.10
C GLU A 12 16.43 4.54 6.90
N LYS A 13 16.79 5.02 5.72
CA LYS A 13 16.12 4.70 4.46
C LYS A 13 16.12 3.19 4.19
N GLU A 14 17.26 2.51 4.35
CA GLU A 14 17.34 1.05 4.14
C GLU A 14 16.51 0.27 5.18
N VAL A 15 16.42 0.77 6.43
CA VAL A 15 15.52 0.20 7.44
C VAL A 15 14.07 0.34 7.02
N ILE A 16 13.63 1.54 6.60
CA ILE A 16 12.26 1.76 6.12
C ILE A 16 11.96 0.82 4.94
N LYS A 17 12.84 0.78 3.93
CA LYS A 17 12.65 -0.12 2.77
C LYS A 17 12.51 -1.56 3.20
N LYS A 18 13.44 -2.08 4.00
CA LYS A 18 13.41 -3.47 4.45
C LYS A 18 12.11 -3.78 5.19
N THR A 19 11.74 -2.96 6.17
CA THR A 19 10.50 -3.17 6.94
C THR A 19 9.27 -3.14 6.06
N LEU A 20 9.23 -2.26 5.05
CA LEU A 20 8.14 -2.22 4.07
C LEU A 20 8.04 -3.53 3.28
N ARG A 21 9.16 -4.06 2.79
CA ARG A 21 9.13 -5.35 2.09
C ARG A 21 8.59 -6.47 2.98
N ASP A 22 9.07 -6.52 4.23
CA ASP A 22 8.66 -7.48 5.25
C ASP A 22 7.15 -7.48 5.48
N ILE A 23 6.55 -6.29 5.72
CA ILE A 23 5.11 -6.18 6.03
C ILE A 23 4.20 -6.25 4.80
N LEU A 24 4.70 -5.90 3.61
CA LEU A 24 3.88 -5.81 2.41
C LEU A 24 3.80 -7.12 1.63
N TYR A 25 4.85 -7.95 1.61
CA TYR A 25 4.87 -9.16 0.77
C TYR A 25 5.90 -10.24 1.15
N GLU A 26 7.04 -9.90 1.77
CA GLU A 26 8.12 -10.88 2.02
C GLU A 26 7.69 -11.99 2.98
N ASN A 27 6.77 -11.73 3.91
CA ASN A 27 6.06 -12.77 4.65
C ASN A 27 4.66 -12.96 4.04
N PRO A 28 4.47 -13.85 3.05
CA PRO A 28 3.26 -13.83 2.22
C PRO A 28 1.98 -14.02 3.04
N ASP A 29 2.00 -14.84 4.11
CA ASP A 29 0.80 -15.15 4.88
C ASP A 29 0.36 -14.02 5.83
N ASP A 30 1.30 -13.26 6.40
CA ASP A 30 0.99 -12.10 7.26
C ASP A 30 1.07 -10.75 6.52
N SER A 31 1.38 -10.79 5.21
CA SER A 31 1.51 -9.60 4.39
C SER A 31 0.20 -8.83 4.26
N ILE A 32 0.28 -7.50 4.28
CA ILE A 32 -0.89 -6.63 4.15
C ILE A 32 -1.59 -6.85 2.80
N VAL A 33 -0.81 -6.98 1.72
CA VAL A 33 -1.33 -7.26 0.36
C VAL A 33 -2.20 -8.51 0.37
N PHE A 34 -1.69 -9.60 0.93
CA PHE A 34 -2.40 -10.87 0.92
C PHE A 34 -3.64 -10.86 1.81
N LYS A 35 -3.62 -10.14 2.95
CA LYS A 35 -4.81 -9.98 3.81
C LYS A 35 -5.95 -9.30 3.05
N ILE A 36 -5.66 -8.22 2.32
CA ILE A 36 -6.68 -7.52 1.50
C ILE A 36 -7.16 -8.45 0.39
N ALA A 37 -6.26 -9.13 -0.31
CA ALA A 37 -6.61 -10.07 -1.36
C ALA A 37 -7.50 -11.22 -0.86
N LYS A 38 -7.22 -11.76 0.34
CA LYS A 38 -8.04 -12.78 1.02
C LYS A 38 -9.46 -12.28 1.27
N ASN A 39 -9.61 -11.04 1.74
CA ASN A 39 -10.93 -10.49 2.00
C ASN A 39 -11.71 -10.24 0.71
N ILE A 40 -11.06 -9.71 -0.34
CA ILE A 40 -11.70 -9.55 -1.65
C ILE A 40 -12.16 -10.90 -2.18
N TYR A 41 -11.28 -11.91 -2.18
CA TYR A 41 -11.61 -13.25 -2.65
C TYR A 41 -12.77 -13.87 -1.87
N LYS A 42 -12.77 -13.72 -0.55
CA LYS A 42 -13.81 -14.26 0.32
C LYS A 42 -15.17 -13.63 0.02
N GLU A 43 -15.26 -12.31 0.04
CA GLU A 43 -16.52 -11.58 -0.06
C GLU A 43 -17.09 -11.61 -1.50
N GLU A 44 -16.23 -11.54 -2.53
CA GLU A 44 -16.68 -11.37 -3.92
C GLU A 44 -16.81 -12.69 -4.69
N PHE A 45 -16.01 -13.71 -4.36
CA PHE A 45 -15.91 -14.96 -5.15
C PHE A 45 -16.30 -16.20 -4.37
N LYS A 46 -15.77 -16.36 -3.16
CA LYS A 46 -16.03 -17.57 -2.35
C LYS A 46 -17.48 -17.65 -1.89
N VAL A 47 -18.09 -16.52 -1.51
CA VAL A 47 -19.51 -16.46 -1.12
C VAL A 47 -20.43 -16.56 -2.34
N SER A 48 -20.01 -16.02 -3.49
CA SER A 48 -20.84 -15.98 -4.71
C SER A 48 -20.77 -17.26 -5.57
N ASN A 49 -19.89 -18.20 -5.23
CA ASN A 49 -19.60 -19.44 -5.96
C ASN A 49 -19.32 -19.20 -7.47
N LYS A 50 -18.76 -18.03 -7.79
CA LYS A 50 -18.33 -17.69 -9.16
C LYS A 50 -17.06 -18.44 -9.49
N GLU A 51 -16.97 -18.93 -10.72
CA GLU A 51 -15.70 -19.43 -11.26
C GLU A 51 -14.72 -18.26 -11.34
N ILE A 52 -13.53 -18.48 -10.80
CA ILE A 52 -12.49 -17.45 -10.67
C ILE A 52 -11.40 -17.72 -11.70
N THR A 53 -11.11 -16.71 -12.51
CA THR A 53 -10.08 -16.79 -13.55
C THR A 53 -8.74 -16.23 -13.07
N LYS A 54 -7.66 -16.49 -13.82
CA LYS A 54 -6.37 -15.82 -13.57
C LYS A 54 -6.49 -14.29 -13.67
N PHE A 55 -7.29 -13.79 -14.61
CA PHE A 55 -7.56 -12.35 -14.74
C PHE A 55 -8.22 -11.77 -13.48
N ASP A 56 -9.14 -12.51 -12.86
CA ASP A 56 -9.74 -12.08 -11.59
C ASP A 56 -8.72 -12.04 -10.46
N LEU A 57 -7.85 -13.05 -10.35
CA LEU A 57 -6.77 -13.09 -9.35
C LEU A 57 -5.78 -11.93 -9.53
N ASP A 58 -5.41 -11.63 -10.77
CA ASP A 58 -4.52 -10.52 -11.10
C ASP A 58 -5.16 -9.19 -10.69
N ARG A 59 -6.46 -9.00 -10.97
CA ARG A 59 -7.21 -7.82 -10.55
C ARG A 59 -7.35 -7.72 -9.03
N ILE A 60 -7.57 -8.83 -8.32
CA ILE A 60 -7.62 -8.84 -6.85
C ILE A 60 -6.28 -8.34 -6.29
N LEU A 61 -5.16 -8.83 -6.82
CA LEU A 61 -3.83 -8.44 -6.38
C LEU A 61 -3.56 -6.96 -6.71
N GLU A 62 -3.87 -6.52 -7.93
CA GLU A 62 -3.76 -5.12 -8.37
C GLU A 62 -4.52 -4.17 -7.45
N GLU A 63 -5.79 -4.44 -7.17
CA GLU A 63 -6.59 -3.60 -6.27
C GLU A 63 -6.06 -3.64 -4.82
N SER A 64 -5.52 -4.77 -4.37
CA SER A 64 -4.87 -4.87 -3.05
C SER A 64 -3.62 -3.97 -2.97
N ILE A 65 -2.83 -3.91 -4.04
CA ILE A 65 -1.67 -3.03 -4.15
C ILE A 65 -2.10 -1.56 -4.22
N ILE A 66 -3.10 -1.22 -5.03
CA ILE A 66 -3.65 0.14 -5.14
C ILE A 66 -4.12 0.65 -3.78
N PHE A 67 -4.82 -0.17 -2.99
CA PHE A 67 -5.25 0.20 -1.66
C PHE A 67 -4.09 0.65 -0.78
N ILE A 68 -3.01 -0.13 -0.79
CA ILE A 68 -1.81 0.13 0.00
C ILE A 68 -1.10 1.39 -0.49
N LEU A 69 -0.97 1.55 -1.81
CA LEU A 69 -0.37 2.75 -2.42
C LEU A 69 -1.13 4.02 -2.03
N ARG A 70 -2.46 3.98 -1.95
CA ARG A 70 -3.28 5.10 -1.49
C ARG A 70 -2.96 5.48 -0.04
N ILE A 71 -2.79 4.49 0.85
CA ILE A 71 -2.40 4.74 2.24
C ILE A 71 -0.98 5.34 2.30
N PHE A 72 -0.03 4.76 1.56
CA PHE A 72 1.34 5.27 1.51
C PHE A 72 1.41 6.70 0.99
N PHE A 73 0.66 7.00 -0.06
CA PHE A 73 0.60 8.34 -0.62
C PHE A 73 0.16 9.35 0.44
N ILE A 74 -0.91 9.05 1.19
CA ILE A 74 -1.39 9.92 2.27
C ILE A 74 -0.32 10.04 3.37
N ALA A 75 0.28 8.93 3.78
CA ALA A 75 1.34 8.93 4.79
C ALA A 75 2.57 9.74 4.36
N TYR A 76 2.89 9.73 3.07
CA TYR A 76 4.00 10.48 2.47
C TYR A 76 3.72 11.97 2.43
N ILE A 77 2.56 12.41 1.95
CA ILE A 77 2.22 13.85 1.91
C ILE A 77 2.06 14.45 3.32
N GLU A 78 1.64 13.64 4.31
CA GLU A 78 1.59 14.08 5.72
C GLU A 78 2.97 14.16 6.39
N ASP A 79 3.99 13.60 5.74
CA ASP A 79 5.38 13.67 6.18
C ASP A 79 6.19 14.74 5.45
N ASN A 80 5.89 14.94 4.17
CA ASN A 80 6.64 15.82 3.29
C ASN A 80 6.49 17.29 3.71
N ASP A 81 7.60 17.99 3.98
CA ASP A 81 7.59 19.37 4.50
C ASP A 81 6.75 20.37 3.68
N ILE A 82 6.73 20.21 2.34
CA ILE A 82 5.99 21.11 1.45
C ILE A 82 4.49 20.96 1.67
N PHE A 83 4.01 19.72 1.69
CA PHE A 83 2.60 19.41 1.88
C PHE A 83 2.19 19.55 3.34
N LYS A 84 2.98 19.00 4.26
CA LYS A 84 2.76 19.03 5.71
C LYS A 84 2.39 20.42 6.21
N LYS A 85 3.10 21.47 5.81
CA LYS A 85 2.76 22.84 6.23
C LYS A 85 1.36 23.27 5.77
N ILE A 86 0.98 22.94 4.54
CA ILE A 86 -0.34 23.25 3.97
C ILE A 86 -1.43 22.43 4.67
N LEU A 87 -1.14 21.17 5.00
CA LEU A 87 -2.07 20.22 5.61
C LEU A 87 -2.29 20.47 7.10
N GLU A 88 -1.23 20.80 7.85
CA GLU A 88 -1.30 21.09 9.28
C GLU A 88 -2.06 22.36 9.60
N GLU A 89 -1.93 23.40 8.76
CA GLU A 89 -2.71 24.64 8.89
C GLU A 89 -4.21 24.42 8.60
N ASN A 90 -4.55 23.33 7.91
CA ASN A 90 -5.90 22.94 7.58
C ASN A 90 -6.56 22.10 8.69
N LYS A 91 -7.24 22.78 9.62
CA LYS A 91 -7.95 22.13 10.74
C LYS A 91 -8.91 21.02 10.28
N LEU A 92 -9.62 21.21 9.17
CA LEU A 92 -10.56 20.22 8.65
C LEU A 92 -9.86 18.97 8.14
N TYR A 93 -8.72 19.12 7.46
CA TYR A 93 -7.88 17.99 7.07
C TYR A 93 -7.44 17.20 8.30
N ARG A 94 -6.86 17.88 9.29
CA ARG A 94 -6.38 17.25 10.52
C ARG A 94 -7.47 16.49 11.27
N SER A 95 -8.67 17.07 11.39
CA SER A 95 -9.74 16.50 12.21
C SER A 95 -10.65 15.51 11.48
N SER A 96 -10.47 15.28 10.17
CA SER A 96 -11.40 14.43 9.42
C SER A 96 -10.79 13.61 8.28
N ILE A 97 -9.54 13.85 7.92
CA ILE A 97 -8.86 13.16 6.81
C ILE A 97 -7.56 12.52 7.28
N SER A 98 -6.79 13.22 8.11
CA SER A 98 -5.40 12.82 8.36
C SER A 98 -5.24 11.41 8.90
N PHE A 99 -4.38 10.61 8.28
CA PHE A 99 -4.11 9.26 8.74
C PHE A 99 -3.34 9.26 10.05
N ARG A 100 -2.41 10.21 10.23
CA ARG A 100 -1.62 10.37 11.45
C ARG A 100 -2.44 10.86 12.65
N TYR A 101 -3.40 11.76 12.43
CA TYR A 101 -4.12 12.40 13.55
C TYR A 101 -5.55 11.88 13.74
N PHE A 102 -6.31 11.69 12.68
CA PHE A 102 -7.74 11.41 12.81
C PHE A 102 -8.05 9.95 13.21
N PHE A 103 -7.28 8.97 12.74
CA PHE A 103 -7.49 7.56 13.12
C PHE A 103 -6.93 7.19 14.50
N TYR A 104 -6.13 8.08 15.11
CA TYR A 104 -5.49 7.84 16.40
C TYR A 104 -5.98 8.78 17.51
N ASP A 105 -6.90 9.70 17.21
CA ASP A 105 -7.60 10.49 18.23
C ASP A 105 -8.53 9.59 19.07
N GLU A 106 -8.46 9.72 20.39
CA GLU A 106 -9.18 8.83 21.32
C GLU A 106 -10.71 8.91 21.16
N ASN A 107 -11.24 10.04 20.66
CA ASN A 107 -12.67 10.24 20.49
C ASN A 107 -13.21 9.61 19.20
N THR A 108 -12.34 9.39 18.22
CA THR A 108 -12.68 8.94 16.87
C THR A 108 -12.23 7.49 16.61
N LYS A 109 -11.10 7.05 17.14
CA LYS A 109 -10.44 5.76 16.86
C LYS A 109 -11.38 4.55 16.90
N LYS A 110 -12.27 4.48 17.90
CA LYS A 110 -13.19 3.32 18.11
C LYS A 110 -14.47 3.35 17.26
N LYS A 111 -14.71 4.40 16.48
CA LYS A 111 -15.99 4.64 15.77
C LYS A 111 -15.87 4.57 14.26
N LEU A 112 -14.69 4.26 13.73
CA LEU A 112 -14.37 4.45 12.33
C LEU A 112 -13.89 3.15 11.71
N GLY A 113 -14.52 2.78 10.60
CA GLY A 113 -14.19 1.58 9.85
C GLY A 113 -13.80 1.89 8.40
N TYR A 114 -13.74 0.84 7.59
CA TYR A 114 -13.31 0.90 6.20
C TYR A 114 -14.04 1.95 5.35
N ARG A 115 -15.34 2.15 5.60
CA ARG A 115 -16.14 3.21 4.99
C ARG A 115 -15.50 4.60 5.05
N LYS A 116 -14.83 4.94 6.15
CA LYS A 116 -14.17 6.25 6.30
C LYS A 116 -12.94 6.37 5.42
N ILE A 117 -12.17 5.29 5.27
CA ILE A 117 -11.04 5.21 4.33
C ILE A 117 -11.53 5.43 2.90
N ILE A 118 -12.60 4.72 2.48
CA ILE A 118 -13.23 4.93 1.15
C ILE A 118 -13.67 6.38 0.96
N THR A 119 -14.30 6.98 1.98
CA THR A 119 -14.73 8.38 1.93
C THR A 119 -13.53 9.32 1.72
N ILE A 120 -12.41 9.06 2.40
CA ILE A 120 -11.18 9.83 2.23
C ILE A 120 -10.64 9.64 0.81
N PHE A 121 -10.55 8.41 0.29
CA PHE A 121 -10.08 8.18 -1.08
C PHE A 121 -10.93 8.88 -2.12
N ASN A 122 -12.26 8.81 -2.00
CA ASN A 122 -13.18 9.54 -2.88
C ASN A 122 -13.03 11.06 -2.78
N LEU A 123 -12.71 11.56 -1.59
CA LEU A 123 -12.45 12.98 -1.37
C LEU A 123 -11.13 13.42 -2.02
N LEU A 124 -10.11 12.56 -2.02
CA LEU A 124 -8.82 12.82 -2.67
C LEU A 124 -8.97 12.77 -4.20
N ASP A 125 -9.82 11.88 -4.71
CA ASP A 125 -10.17 11.78 -6.13
C ASP A 125 -10.92 13.03 -6.63
N LYS A 126 -12.00 13.43 -5.94
CA LYS A 126 -12.91 14.51 -6.41
C LYS A 126 -12.57 15.90 -5.85
N GLY A 127 -11.71 15.96 -4.85
CA GLY A 127 -11.40 17.15 -4.05
C GLY A 127 -12.59 17.69 -3.26
N SER A 128 -12.37 18.84 -2.61
CA SER A 128 -13.39 19.53 -1.82
C SER A 128 -13.12 21.02 -1.69
N ASP A 129 -14.09 21.82 -2.12
CA ASP A 129 -14.08 23.28 -1.94
C ASP A 129 -14.14 23.69 -0.46
N VAL A 130 -14.80 22.87 0.37
CA VAL A 130 -14.94 23.12 1.81
C VAL A 130 -13.59 22.99 2.51
N ILE A 131 -12.82 21.96 2.15
CA ILE A 131 -11.53 21.66 2.76
C ILE A 131 -10.40 22.35 1.98
N LYS A 132 -10.67 22.97 0.82
CA LYS A 132 -9.68 23.61 -0.06
C LYS A 132 -8.48 22.70 -0.33
N PHE A 133 -8.79 21.43 -0.56
CA PHE A 133 -7.81 20.38 -0.73
C PHE A 133 -7.62 20.09 -2.23
N PRO A 134 -6.39 19.91 -2.74
CA PRO A 134 -6.16 19.69 -4.16
C PRO A 134 -6.84 18.41 -4.65
N ILE A 135 -7.41 18.48 -5.85
CA ILE A 135 -7.96 17.33 -6.55
C ILE A 135 -6.78 16.54 -7.11
N PHE A 136 -6.70 15.23 -6.83
CA PHE A 136 -5.75 14.34 -7.51
C PHE A 136 -6.33 13.72 -8.80
N ASN A 137 -7.63 13.93 -9.05
CA ASN A 137 -8.38 13.86 -10.31
C ASN A 137 -8.01 12.79 -11.35
N GLY A 138 -8.03 11.53 -10.94
CA GLY A 138 -7.55 10.45 -11.79
C GLY A 138 -6.37 9.75 -11.17
N GLY A 139 -5.77 8.85 -11.93
CA GLY A 139 -4.63 8.08 -11.45
C GLY A 139 -4.95 7.19 -10.24
N LEU A 140 -4.11 7.23 -9.21
CA LEU A 140 -4.14 6.30 -8.07
C LEU A 140 -5.47 6.29 -7.30
N PHE A 141 -6.19 7.42 -7.19
CA PHE A 141 -7.44 7.52 -6.41
C PHE A 141 -8.71 7.32 -7.23
N ALA A 142 -8.60 7.11 -8.54
CA ALA A 142 -9.74 6.95 -9.43
C ALA A 142 -10.68 5.82 -8.99
N GLN A 143 -11.99 6.06 -9.08
CA GLN A 143 -13.01 5.12 -8.62
C GLN A 143 -13.08 3.84 -9.47
N ASP A 144 -12.74 3.93 -10.76
CA ASP A 144 -12.75 2.81 -11.72
C ASP A 144 -11.61 1.80 -11.47
N LYS A 145 -10.52 2.24 -10.83
CA LYS A 145 -9.43 1.40 -10.32
C LYS A 145 -9.75 0.63 -9.03
N ALA A 146 -10.97 0.79 -8.49
CA ALA A 146 -11.37 0.29 -7.17
C ALA A 146 -12.70 -0.47 -7.20
N LYS A 147 -12.83 -1.49 -8.05
CA LYS A 147 -14.08 -2.26 -8.18
C LYS A 147 -14.45 -2.98 -6.89
N TYR A 148 -13.51 -3.68 -6.26
CA TYR A 148 -13.70 -4.44 -5.03
C TYR A 148 -13.48 -3.58 -3.77
N LEU A 149 -12.56 -2.61 -3.84
CA LEU A 149 -12.25 -1.74 -2.69
C LEU A 149 -13.41 -0.82 -2.28
N ASN A 150 -14.42 -0.63 -3.13
CA ASN A 150 -15.60 0.18 -2.79
C ASN A 150 -16.63 -0.58 -1.92
N ASN A 151 -16.40 -1.86 -1.62
CA ASN A 151 -17.23 -2.63 -0.68
C ASN A 151 -16.96 -2.18 0.76
N GLU A 152 -17.86 -1.38 1.35
CA GLU A 152 -17.69 -0.81 2.71
C GLU A 152 -17.50 -1.86 3.83
N SER A 153 -17.81 -3.14 3.58
CA SER A 153 -17.65 -4.25 4.53
C SER A 153 -16.39 -5.09 4.31
N LEU A 154 -15.52 -4.72 3.37
CA LEU A 154 -14.35 -5.51 2.99
C LEU A 154 -13.35 -5.73 4.12
N LEU A 155 -13.13 -4.70 4.95
CA LEU A 155 -12.19 -4.73 6.06
C LEU A 155 -12.90 -4.35 7.37
N SER A 156 -12.67 -5.14 8.42
CA SER A 156 -13.13 -4.83 9.77
C SER A 156 -12.35 -3.66 10.37
N ILE A 157 -12.88 -3.08 11.45
CA ILE A 157 -12.20 -1.99 12.19
C ILE A 157 -10.81 -2.45 12.67
N SER A 158 -10.72 -3.67 13.23
CA SER A 158 -9.45 -4.22 13.72
C SER A 158 -8.42 -4.44 12.61
N GLU A 159 -8.85 -4.86 11.41
CA GLU A 159 -7.95 -5.03 10.28
C GLU A 159 -7.43 -3.69 9.78
N ILE A 160 -8.26 -2.65 9.77
CA ILE A 160 -7.82 -1.29 9.43
C ILE A 160 -6.83 -0.76 10.45
N GLU A 161 -7.10 -0.94 11.74
CA GLU A 161 -6.16 -0.55 12.80
C GLU A 161 -4.81 -1.27 12.62
N GLU A 162 -4.82 -2.59 12.37
CA GLU A 162 -3.60 -3.36 12.15
C GLU A 162 -2.80 -2.84 10.95
N ILE A 163 -3.47 -2.60 9.82
CA ILE A 163 -2.85 -2.10 8.59
C ILE A 163 -2.25 -0.71 8.81
N LEU A 164 -3.03 0.20 9.42
CA LEU A 164 -2.56 1.56 9.69
C LEU A 164 -1.40 1.56 10.68
N VAL A 165 -1.39 0.68 11.69
CA VAL A 165 -0.24 0.56 12.60
C VAL A 165 0.99 0.06 11.86
N LYS A 166 0.87 -1.01 11.07
CA LYS A 166 1.99 -1.54 10.29
C LYS A 166 2.56 -0.50 9.32
N ILE A 167 1.73 0.33 8.69
CA ILE A 167 2.20 1.36 7.74
C ILE A 167 2.68 2.62 8.46
N LEU A 168 1.93 3.17 9.41
CA LEU A 168 2.24 4.48 9.97
C LEU A 168 3.29 4.42 11.08
N PHE A 169 3.45 3.28 11.75
CA PHE A 169 4.30 3.13 12.93
C PHE A 169 5.29 1.96 12.86
N PHE A 170 5.11 1.02 11.94
CA PHE A 170 5.75 -0.31 11.89
C PHE A 170 5.49 -1.23 13.08
N GLU A 171 5.46 -0.70 14.30
CA GLU A 171 5.22 -1.44 15.54
C GLU A 171 4.29 -0.68 16.48
N GLU A 172 3.40 -1.38 17.19
CA GLU A 172 2.45 -0.78 18.13
C GLU A 172 3.11 0.08 19.22
N LYS A 173 4.31 -0.33 19.68
CA LYS A 173 5.04 0.40 20.72
C LYS A 173 5.34 1.86 20.33
N ASN A 174 5.44 2.14 19.03
CA ASN A 174 5.76 3.46 18.49
C ASN A 174 4.54 4.42 18.51
N ILE A 175 3.32 3.90 18.71
CA ILE A 175 2.09 4.71 18.77
C ILE A 175 2.14 5.67 19.96
N LYS A 176 2.59 5.20 21.14
CA LYS A 176 2.60 6.00 22.38
C LYS A 176 3.52 7.22 22.30
N ASP A 177 4.59 7.10 21.53
CA ASP A 177 5.57 8.16 21.34
C ASP A 177 5.28 9.00 20.08
N GLU A 178 4.15 8.74 19.39
CA GLU A 178 3.79 9.35 18.10
C GLU A 178 4.92 9.26 17.05
N LYS A 179 5.67 8.14 17.07
CA LYS A 179 6.82 7.90 16.19
C LYS A 179 6.34 7.39 14.83
N PHE A 180 5.89 8.31 13.98
CA PHE A 180 5.49 8.02 12.62
C PHE A 180 6.69 7.63 11.74
N VAL A 181 6.44 6.78 10.75
CA VAL A 181 7.41 6.48 9.70
C VAL A 181 7.59 7.70 8.79
N GLU A 182 8.84 8.12 8.59
CA GLU A 182 9.22 9.29 7.81
C GLU A 182 9.40 8.94 6.33
N TYR A 183 8.28 8.73 5.63
CA TYR A 183 8.26 8.35 4.21
C TYR A 183 8.91 9.37 3.28
N SER A 184 9.02 10.64 3.67
CA SER A 184 9.73 11.69 2.90
C SER A 184 11.22 11.38 2.69
N LYS A 185 11.80 10.46 3.48
CA LYS A 185 13.18 9.98 3.32
C LYS A 185 13.35 8.99 2.15
N LEU A 186 12.26 8.43 1.62
CA LEU A 186 12.32 7.56 0.45
C LEU A 186 12.40 8.41 -0.82
N ASP A 187 13.44 8.18 -1.63
CA ASP A 187 13.50 8.74 -2.98
C ASP A 187 12.61 7.97 -3.97
N PRO A 188 12.18 8.60 -5.08
CA PRO A 188 11.37 7.95 -6.10
C PRO A 188 11.95 6.63 -6.62
N LYS A 189 13.29 6.51 -6.74
CA LYS A 189 13.92 5.25 -7.16
C LYS A 189 13.63 4.11 -6.19
N SER A 190 13.73 4.39 -4.89
CA SER A 190 13.52 3.40 -3.83
C SER A 190 12.07 2.96 -3.72
N PHE A 191 11.15 3.87 -4.04
CA PHE A 191 9.74 3.55 -4.19
C PHE A 191 9.49 2.67 -5.42
N GLY A 192 10.09 3.03 -6.57
CA GLY A 192 10.05 2.20 -7.77
C GLY A 192 10.54 0.78 -7.51
N GLU A 193 11.64 0.62 -6.78
CA GLU A 193 12.15 -0.70 -6.36
C GLU A 193 11.16 -1.48 -5.49
N LEU A 194 10.53 -0.84 -4.49
CA LEU A 194 9.52 -1.46 -3.64
C LEU A 194 8.33 -1.96 -4.47
N TYR A 195 7.91 -1.14 -5.44
CA TYR A 195 6.79 -1.44 -6.30
C TYR A 195 7.10 -2.54 -7.33
N GLU A 196 8.25 -2.49 -7.99
CA GLU A 196 8.67 -3.56 -8.90
C GLU A 196 8.73 -4.90 -8.16
N THR A 197 9.20 -4.90 -6.91
CA THR A 197 9.20 -6.10 -6.09
C THR A 197 7.78 -6.59 -5.78
N LEU A 198 6.81 -5.69 -5.54
CA LEU A 198 5.39 -6.07 -5.40
C LEU A 198 4.85 -6.76 -6.66
N LEU A 199 5.25 -6.31 -7.85
CA LEU A 199 4.86 -6.92 -9.14
C LEU A 199 5.51 -8.28 -9.40
N GLU A 200 6.55 -8.63 -8.66
CA GLU A 200 7.14 -9.97 -8.72
C GLU A 200 6.27 -11.02 -8.02
N TYR A 201 5.20 -10.64 -7.33
CA TYR A 201 4.28 -11.60 -6.71
C TYR A 201 3.07 -11.89 -7.60
N ASP A 202 2.51 -13.08 -7.39
CA ASP A 202 1.32 -13.58 -8.04
C ASP A 202 0.38 -14.18 -7.01
N LEU A 203 -0.92 -13.98 -7.26
CA LEU A 203 -1.97 -14.68 -6.56
C LEU A 203 -2.36 -15.95 -7.34
N ARG A 204 -2.49 -17.06 -6.63
CA ARG A 204 -2.86 -18.38 -7.18
C ARG A 204 -3.92 -19.04 -6.32
N ILE A 205 -4.61 -20.01 -6.91
CA ILE A 205 -5.56 -20.87 -6.20
C ILE A 205 -4.92 -22.24 -6.02
N ALA A 206 -5.08 -22.79 -4.83
CA ALA A 206 -4.61 -24.12 -4.52
C ALA A 206 -5.54 -25.16 -5.15
N ASP A 207 -5.04 -25.93 -6.12
CA ASP A 207 -5.79 -27.04 -6.74
C ASP A 207 -5.92 -28.26 -5.80
N THR A 208 -4.98 -28.37 -4.87
CA THR A 208 -4.91 -29.36 -3.78
C THR A 208 -4.50 -28.64 -2.49
N THR A 209 -4.39 -29.36 -1.37
CA THR A 209 -3.82 -28.77 -0.16
C THR A 209 -2.32 -28.52 -0.37
N VAL A 210 -1.89 -27.28 -0.16
CA VAL A 210 -0.50 -26.84 -0.23
C VAL A 210 -0.08 -26.16 1.07
N TYR A 211 1.21 -26.13 1.33
CA TYR A 211 1.83 -25.64 2.54
C TYR A 211 2.81 -24.52 2.20
N CYS A 212 2.74 -23.43 2.96
CA CYS A 212 3.81 -22.44 2.97
C CYS A 212 4.84 -22.88 4.01
N ILE A 213 6.10 -22.98 3.59
CA ILE A 213 7.23 -23.32 4.44
C ILE A 213 8.30 -22.24 4.32
N VAL A 214 9.18 -22.17 5.32
CA VAL A 214 10.39 -21.33 5.27
C VAL A 214 11.62 -22.23 5.23
N GLU A 215 12.40 -22.13 4.15
CA GLU A 215 13.71 -22.76 3.98
C GLU A 215 14.75 -21.66 3.71
N ASP A 216 15.81 -21.59 4.52
CA ASP A 216 16.89 -20.58 4.41
C ASP A 216 16.42 -19.11 4.31
N GLY A 217 15.30 -18.80 4.98
CA GLY A 217 14.69 -17.45 4.97
C GLY A 217 13.82 -17.15 3.75
N VAL A 218 13.65 -18.12 2.84
CA VAL A 218 12.80 -18.02 1.64
C VAL A 218 11.49 -18.76 1.88
N TYR A 219 10.38 -18.14 1.49
CA TYR A 219 9.06 -18.74 1.56
C TYR A 219 8.80 -19.58 0.31
N LEU A 220 8.48 -20.85 0.51
CA LEU A 220 8.20 -21.81 -0.56
C LEU A 220 6.80 -22.40 -0.39
N ILE A 221 6.13 -22.65 -1.51
CA ILE A 221 4.85 -23.36 -1.54
C ILE A 221 5.13 -24.81 -1.95
N CYS A 222 4.73 -25.75 -1.11
CA CYS A 222 4.94 -27.18 -1.34
C CYS A 222 3.64 -27.97 -1.15
N THR A 223 3.48 -29.02 -1.94
CA THR A 223 2.42 -30.03 -1.80
C THR A 223 2.73 -30.98 -0.64
N GLU A 224 1.73 -31.74 -0.19
CA GLU A 224 1.96 -32.82 0.78
C GLU A 224 3.03 -33.81 0.30
N GLU A 225 3.05 -34.12 -1.00
CA GLU A 225 3.94 -35.14 -1.57
C GLU A 225 5.42 -34.74 -1.50
N GLU A 226 5.71 -33.47 -1.74
CA GLU A 226 7.05 -32.89 -1.62
C GLU A 226 7.56 -32.89 -0.17
N LEU A 227 6.63 -32.93 0.80
CA LEU A 227 6.94 -32.90 2.24
C LEU A 227 6.99 -34.28 2.91
N LYS A 228 6.58 -35.36 2.24
CA LYS A 228 6.39 -36.72 2.82
C LYS A 228 7.59 -37.26 3.62
N ASN A 229 8.80 -36.73 3.44
CA ASN A 229 10.02 -37.16 4.15
C ASN A 229 10.89 -36.01 4.70
N LYS A 230 10.38 -34.77 4.76
CA LYS A 230 11.14 -33.61 5.24
C LYS A 230 10.50 -33.03 6.51
N LYS A 231 11.31 -32.83 7.55
CA LYS A 231 10.90 -32.04 8.71
C LYS A 231 11.09 -30.56 8.38
N VAL A 232 10.04 -29.93 7.86
CA VAL A 232 10.02 -28.51 7.47
C VAL A 232 9.28 -27.66 8.49
N ASN A 233 9.63 -26.38 8.55
CA ASN A 233 8.88 -25.40 9.33
C ASN A 233 7.67 -24.92 8.51
N LYS A 234 6.49 -25.51 8.77
CA LYS A 234 5.23 -25.11 8.13
C LYS A 234 4.73 -23.81 8.79
N VAL A 235 4.63 -22.75 8.00
CA VAL A 235 4.15 -21.44 8.47
C VAL A 235 2.67 -21.20 8.14
N ALA A 236 2.17 -21.78 7.04
CA ALA A 236 0.76 -21.71 6.68
C ALA A 236 0.29 -22.95 5.90
N THR A 237 -1.02 -23.19 5.88
CA THR A 237 -1.67 -24.27 5.10
C THR A 237 -2.80 -23.67 4.29
N TYR A 238 -2.83 -23.95 2.99
CA TYR A 238 -3.85 -23.51 2.05
C TYR A 238 -4.58 -24.73 1.51
N TYR A 239 -5.86 -24.86 1.83
CA TYR A 239 -6.68 -25.96 1.34
C TYR A 239 -7.10 -25.72 -0.11
N LYS A 240 -7.55 -26.80 -0.78
CA LYS A 240 -8.12 -26.70 -2.13
C LYS A 240 -9.14 -25.56 -2.23
N GLY A 241 -8.99 -24.71 -3.26
CA GLY A 241 -9.83 -23.53 -3.49
C GLY A 241 -9.48 -22.33 -2.61
N ASN A 242 -8.44 -22.38 -1.79
CA ASN A 242 -7.90 -21.19 -1.11
C ASN A 242 -6.94 -20.48 -2.05
N ILE A 243 -6.92 -19.15 -1.98
CA ILE A 243 -5.86 -18.38 -2.64
C ILE A 243 -4.59 -18.37 -1.79
N TYR A 244 -3.44 -18.20 -2.43
CA TYR A 244 -2.15 -17.96 -1.80
C TYR A 244 -1.31 -16.99 -2.64
N LEU A 245 -0.46 -16.23 -1.96
CA LEU A 245 0.50 -15.32 -2.58
C LEU A 245 1.85 -16.04 -2.75
N THR A 246 2.46 -15.91 -3.92
CA THR A 246 3.75 -16.55 -4.22
C THR A 246 4.59 -15.66 -5.15
N SER A 247 5.92 -15.74 -5.09
CA SER A 247 6.78 -14.99 -6.00
C SER A 247 6.85 -15.66 -7.37
N ARG A 248 6.68 -14.88 -8.44
CA ARG A 248 6.92 -15.23 -9.84
C ARG A 248 8.35 -15.68 -10.09
N SER A 249 9.30 -15.21 -9.29
CA SER A 249 10.73 -15.53 -9.43
C SER A 249 11.02 -17.02 -9.17
N LEU A 250 10.25 -17.67 -8.29
CA LEU A 250 10.33 -19.11 -8.01
C LEU A 250 9.87 -19.96 -9.21
N ASP A 251 9.09 -19.38 -10.14
CA ASP A 251 8.64 -20.04 -11.38
C ASP A 251 9.39 -19.59 -12.65
N ARG A 252 10.41 -18.74 -12.55
CA ARG A 252 11.14 -18.26 -13.74
C ARG A 252 12.18 -19.25 -14.25
N LYS A 253 11.69 -20.15 -15.12
CA LYS A 253 12.19 -20.24 -16.51
C LYS A 253 11.00 -19.96 -17.44
N LYS A 254 11.01 -18.80 -18.10
CA LYS A 254 10.10 -18.31 -19.19
C LYS A 254 9.04 -17.30 -18.73
N SER A 255 9.36 -16.00 -18.89
CA SER A 255 8.53 -15.00 -19.56
C SER A 255 9.09 -13.62 -19.20
N GLY A 256 9.77 -13.01 -20.18
CA GLY A 256 10.33 -11.67 -20.08
C GLY A 256 9.35 -10.65 -20.64
N ALA A 257 8.51 -10.10 -19.76
CA ALA A 257 7.83 -8.84 -19.97
C ALA A 257 7.50 -8.29 -18.58
N TYR A 258 8.04 -7.11 -18.26
CA TYR A 258 7.61 -6.34 -17.10
C TYR A 258 6.59 -5.33 -17.62
N TYR A 259 5.38 -5.42 -17.09
CA TYR A 259 4.37 -4.38 -17.24
C TYR A 259 4.61 -3.40 -16.10
N THR A 260 4.88 -2.12 -16.40
CA THR A 260 4.81 -1.05 -15.41
C THR A 260 3.37 -0.55 -15.44
N PRO A 261 2.53 -0.84 -14.43
CA PRO A 261 1.19 -0.30 -14.37
C PRO A 261 1.24 1.22 -14.26
N ASP A 262 0.28 1.87 -14.91
CA ASP A 262 0.14 3.33 -14.95
C ASP A 262 0.13 3.97 -13.54
N ASP A 263 -0.29 3.23 -12.51
CA ASP A 263 -0.31 3.64 -11.09
C ASP A 263 1.05 4.06 -10.50
N LEU A 264 2.15 3.45 -10.96
CA LEU A 264 3.49 3.82 -10.51
C LEU A 264 3.89 5.20 -11.08
N THR A 265 3.43 5.50 -12.30
CA THR A 265 3.75 6.73 -13.01
C THR A 265 3.19 7.93 -12.25
N ASP A 266 1.96 7.84 -11.74
CA ASP A 266 1.30 8.94 -11.00
C ASP A 266 2.03 9.28 -9.68
N PHE A 267 2.52 8.25 -8.96
CA PHE A 267 3.33 8.46 -7.76
C PHE A 267 4.71 9.06 -8.10
N MET A 268 5.39 8.51 -9.12
CA MET A 268 6.68 9.01 -9.59
C MET A 268 6.58 10.45 -10.12
N VAL A 269 5.45 10.81 -10.72
CA VAL A 269 5.09 12.17 -11.13
C VAL A 269 5.02 13.09 -9.90
N THR A 270 4.39 12.65 -8.80
CA THR A 270 4.34 13.42 -7.55
C THR A 270 5.74 13.73 -7.02
N SER A 271 6.61 12.73 -6.91
CA SER A 271 8.01 12.95 -6.48
C SER A 271 8.81 13.80 -7.47
N SER A 272 8.53 13.70 -8.77
CA SER A 272 9.15 14.56 -9.80
C SER A 272 8.66 16.01 -9.70
N ILE A 273 7.43 16.22 -9.22
CA ILE A 273 6.87 17.56 -8.98
C ILE A 273 7.48 18.18 -7.73
N GLU A 274 7.75 17.41 -6.68
CA GLU A 274 8.48 17.92 -5.51
C GLU A 274 9.86 18.49 -5.89
N GLU A 275 10.58 17.82 -6.78
CA GLU A 275 11.87 18.30 -7.28
C GLU A 275 11.73 19.64 -8.02
N GLN A 276 10.66 19.83 -8.79
CA GLN A 276 10.36 21.11 -9.43
C GLN A 276 9.89 22.19 -8.44
N LEU A 277 9.17 21.80 -7.37
CA LEU A 277 8.65 22.72 -6.35
C LEU A 277 9.74 23.28 -5.43
N LYS A 278 10.88 22.57 -5.25
CA LYS A 278 12.06 23.08 -4.53
C LYS A 278 12.66 24.34 -5.16
N THR A 279 12.36 24.64 -6.42
CA THR A 279 12.97 25.74 -7.19
C THR A 279 12.05 26.94 -7.44
N LYS A 280 10.77 26.91 -7.01
CA LYS A 280 9.77 27.95 -7.32
C LYS A 280 9.10 28.54 -6.07
N PRO A 281 8.72 29.84 -6.09
CA PRO A 281 8.12 30.50 -4.94
C PRO A 281 6.68 30.03 -4.62
N PRO A 282 6.18 30.19 -3.37
CA PRO A 282 4.93 29.59 -2.87
C PRO A 282 3.66 29.93 -3.66
N LEU A 283 3.62 31.11 -4.30
CA LEU A 283 2.47 31.54 -5.11
C LEU A 283 2.38 30.79 -6.46
N ASP A 284 3.51 30.27 -6.94
CA ASP A 284 3.58 29.46 -8.16
C ASP A 284 3.24 27.99 -7.90
N ILE A 285 3.32 27.52 -6.65
CA ILE A 285 2.93 26.17 -6.23
C ILE A 285 1.43 25.96 -6.46
N LYS A 286 0.60 26.95 -6.10
CA LYS A 286 -0.84 26.91 -6.31
C LYS A 286 -1.20 26.91 -7.80
N LYS A 287 -0.44 27.63 -8.63
CA LYS A 287 -0.59 27.62 -10.09
C LYS A 287 -0.07 26.33 -10.71
N LEU A 288 1.01 25.73 -10.19
CA LEU A 288 1.56 24.49 -10.70
C LEU A 288 0.61 23.33 -10.43
N LEU A 289 0.04 23.23 -9.23
CA LEU A 289 -1.03 22.28 -8.91
C LEU A 289 -2.25 22.45 -9.83
N ILE A 290 -2.69 23.69 -10.09
CA ILE A 290 -3.77 23.96 -11.05
C ILE A 290 -3.39 23.54 -12.48
N ILE A 291 -2.16 23.83 -12.93
CA ILE A 291 -1.67 23.47 -14.28
C ILE A 291 -1.51 21.96 -14.44
N LEU A 292 -1.17 21.23 -13.37
CA LEU A 292 -0.98 19.78 -13.40
C LEU A 292 -2.34 19.04 -13.39
N VAL A 293 -3.33 19.58 -12.67
CA VAL A 293 -4.74 19.15 -12.73
C VAL A 293 -5.35 19.46 -14.12
N ASP A 294 -5.07 20.63 -14.70
CA ASP A 294 -5.55 21.01 -16.04
C ASP A 294 -4.91 20.19 -17.18
N ARG A 295 -3.77 19.52 -16.93
CA ARG A 295 -3.04 18.71 -17.92
C ARG A 295 -3.29 17.21 -17.83
N GLY A 296 -4.14 16.76 -16.91
CA GLY A 296 -4.46 15.33 -16.71
C GLY A 296 -3.24 14.48 -16.35
N ILE A 297 -2.25 15.11 -15.70
CA ILE A 297 -1.05 14.46 -15.15
C ILE A 297 -1.32 14.02 -13.70
N PHE A 298 -2.43 14.48 -13.13
CA PHE A 298 -3.15 13.95 -12.00
C PHE A 298 -4.59 13.71 -12.46
#